data_AF-A0A0C6FK43-F1
#
_entry.id   AF-A0A0C6FK43-F1
#
_cell.length_a   1.000
_cell.length_b   1.000
_cell.length_c   1.000
_cell.angle_alpha   90.00
_cell.angle_beta   90.00
_cell.angle_gamma   90.00
#
_symmetry.space_group_name_H-M   'P 1'
#
loop_
_entity.id
_entity.type
_entity.pdbx_description
1 polymer ?
#
loop_
_entity_poly.entity_id
_entity_poly.type
_entity_poly.pdbx_seq_one_letter_code
_entity_poly.pdbx_strand_id
1 'polypeptide(L)'
;MTAVAFGTYALVRRLKASGLSEDQAEAITGVLRDGCETDLALLTTKADLRETAAALRTDMREDISAVKADLRETEARLDAKIAGLSH
;
A
#
# COMPACT_ATOMS: atom_id res chain seq x y z
N MET A 1 -6.83 7.69 -7.00
CA MET A 1 -5.87 8.67 -7.54
C MET A 1 -6.25 8.97 -8.98
N THR A 2 -6.47 10.22 -9.34
CA THR A 2 -6.62 10.61 -10.74
C THR A 2 -5.22 10.56 -11.36
N ALA A 3 -4.94 9.55 -12.18
CA ALA A 3 -3.71 9.50 -12.94
C ALA A 3 -3.66 10.76 -13.82
N VAL A 4 -2.69 11.64 -13.58
CA VAL A 4 -2.46 12.79 -14.46
C VAL A 4 -1.99 12.20 -15.79
N ALA A 5 -2.84 12.23 -16.81
CA ALA A 5 -2.47 11.74 -18.13
C ALA A 5 -1.29 12.57 -18.65
N PHE A 6 -0.12 11.95 -18.79
CA PHE A 6 1.08 12.62 -19.27
C PHE A 6 0.96 12.89 -20.79
N GLY A 7 0.53 14.11 -21.12
CA GLY A 7 0.27 14.55 -22.49
C GLY A 7 1.54 14.73 -23.33
N THR A 8 2.12 13.61 -23.76
CA THR A 8 3.40 13.54 -24.51
C THR A 8 3.37 14.41 -25.77
N TYR A 9 2.30 14.33 -26.55
CA TYR A 9 2.13 15.15 -27.76
C TYR A 9 2.16 16.66 -27.45
N ALA A 10 1.49 17.07 -26.37
CA ALA A 10 1.45 18.48 -25.96
C ALA A 10 2.80 18.96 -25.40
N LEU A 11 3.61 18.05 -24.84
CA LEU A 11 4.95 18.38 -24.36
C LEU A 11 5.94 18.51 -25.51
N VAL A 12 5.97 17.54 -26.44
CA VAL A 12 6.79 17.61 -27.67
C VAL A 12 6.49 18.89 -28.44
N ARG A 13 5.19 19.21 -28.65
CA ARG A 13 4.80 20.44 -29.35
C ARG A 13 5.31 21.71 -28.67
N ARG A 14 5.30 21.76 -27.33
CA ARG A 14 5.83 22.91 -26.56
C ARG A 14 7.35 23.01 -26.66
N LEU A 15 8.06 21.89 -26.59
CA LEU A 15 9.52 21.86 -26.74
C LEU A 15 9.96 22.30 -28.14
N LYS A 16 9.26 21.84 -29.19
CA LYS A 16 9.48 22.31 -30.57
C LYS A 16 9.22 23.81 -30.70
N ALA A 17 8.16 24.32 -30.08
CA ALA A 17 7.84 25.75 -30.08
C ALA A 17 8.89 26.62 -29.36
N SER A 18 9.69 26.03 -28.45
CA SER A 18 10.84 26.69 -27.82
C SER A 18 12.16 26.59 -28.62
N GLY A 19 12.12 26.02 -29.83
CA GLY A 19 13.28 25.95 -30.73
C GLY A 19 14.11 24.67 -30.62
N LEU A 20 13.65 23.65 -29.87
CA LEU A 20 14.28 22.33 -29.88
C LEU A 20 13.93 21.58 -31.17
N SER A 21 14.87 20.75 -31.66
CA SER A 21 14.56 19.84 -32.76
C SER A 21 13.52 18.80 -32.34
N GLU A 22 12.92 18.14 -33.33
CA GLU A 22 12.00 17.03 -33.08
C GLU A 22 12.65 15.92 -32.26
N ASP A 23 13.83 15.46 -32.67
CA ASP A 23 14.61 14.44 -31.96
C ASP A 23 14.89 14.83 -30.50
N GLN A 24 15.26 16.10 -30.25
CA GLN A 24 15.51 16.59 -28.90
C GLN A 24 14.21 16.65 -28.07
N ALA A 25 13.11 17.13 -28.65
CA ALA A 25 11.82 17.24 -27.99
C ALA A 25 11.25 15.85 -27.63
N GLU A 26 11.40 14.87 -28.52
CA GLU A 26 11.01 13.49 -28.29
C GLU A 26 11.88 12.83 -27.22
N ALA A 27 13.20 12.97 -27.30
CA ALA A 27 14.13 12.40 -26.32
C ALA A 27 13.84 12.92 -24.89
N ILE A 28 13.67 14.23 -24.73
CA ILE A 28 13.35 14.84 -23.42
C ILE A 28 11.98 14.35 -22.92
N THR A 29 11.00 14.29 -23.82
CA THR A 29 9.66 13.81 -23.46
C THR A 29 9.66 12.35 -23.04
N GLY A 30 10.47 11.51 -23.70
CA GLY A 30 10.66 10.10 -23.34
C GLY A 30 11.21 9.94 -21.94
N VAL A 31 12.33 10.59 -21.62
CA VAL A 31 12.95 10.53 -20.28
C VAL A 31 11.98 10.98 -19.18
N LEU A 32 11.21 12.05 -19.43
CA LEU A 32 10.22 12.53 -18.46
C LEU A 32 9.06 11.55 -18.28
N ARG A 33 8.62 10.91 -19.35
CA ARG A 33 7.58 9.88 -19.28
C ARG A 33 8.07 8.69 -18.46
N ASP A 34 9.25 8.17 -18.74
CA ASP A 34 9.83 7.02 -18.05
C ASP A 34 9.99 7.29 -16.55
N GLY A 35 10.45 8.49 -16.18
CA GLY A 35 10.52 8.93 -14.78
C GLY A 35 9.16 8.98 -14.10
N CYS A 36 8.15 9.57 -14.77
CA CYS A 36 6.79 9.65 -14.24
C CYS A 36 6.13 8.27 -14.08
N GLU A 37 6.32 7.36 -15.03
CA GLU A 37 5.81 5.98 -14.97
C GLU A 37 6.45 5.21 -13.81
N THR A 38 7.77 5.37 -13.61
CA THR A 38 8.50 4.78 -12.48
C THR A 38 7.98 5.30 -11.14
N ASP A 39 7.84 6.61 -10.99
CA ASP A 39 7.34 7.23 -9.76
C ASP A 39 5.89 6.80 -9.45
N LEU A 40 5.04 6.69 -10.47
CA LEU A 40 3.67 6.22 -10.31
C LEU A 40 3.61 4.75 -9.86
N ALA A 41 4.46 3.89 -10.43
CA ALA A 41 4.57 2.50 -10.03
C ALA A 41 5.04 2.35 -8.57
N LEU A 42 6.04 3.15 -8.16
CA LEU A 42 6.51 3.20 -6.78
C LEU A 42 5.43 3.69 -5.82
N LEU A 43 4.67 4.74 -6.19
CA LEU A 43 3.60 5.28 -5.37
C LEU A 43 2.47 4.26 -5.17
N THR A 44 2.10 3.55 -6.25
CA THR A 44 1.10 2.48 -6.21
C THR A 44 1.57 1.37 -5.28
N THR A 45 2.79 0.86 -5.46
CA THR A 45 3.36 -0.19 -4.60
C THR A 45 3.40 0.23 -3.12
N LYS A 46 3.71 1.51 -2.84
CA LYS A 46 3.72 2.03 -1.47
C LYS A 46 2.31 2.12 -0.87
N ALA A 47 1.30 2.44 -1.68
CA ALA A 47 -0.10 2.44 -1.25
C ALA A 47 -0.56 1.01 -0.91
N ASP A 48 -0.28 0.05 -1.80
CA ASP A 48 -0.62 -1.36 -1.61
C ASP A 48 0.06 -1.94 -0.37
N LEU A 49 1.33 -1.59 -0.13
CA LEU A 49 2.07 -2.02 1.06
C LEU A 49 1.47 -1.44 2.35
N ARG A 50 0.98 -0.19 2.32
CA ARG A 50 0.31 0.43 3.47
C ARG A 50 -1.02 -0.26 3.78
N GLU A 51 -1.79 -0.58 2.75
CA GLU A 51 -3.05 -1.32 2.89
C GLU A 51 -2.80 -2.72 3.48
N THR A 52 -1.85 -3.46 2.91
CA THR A 52 -1.44 -4.78 3.41
C THR A 52 -0.99 -4.70 4.87
N ALA A 53 -0.18 -3.70 5.23
CA ALA A 53 0.28 -3.52 6.61
C ALA A 53 -0.84 -3.08 7.58
N ALA A 54 -1.93 -2.49 7.09
CA ALA A 54 -3.09 -2.16 7.90
C ALA A 54 -3.99 -3.38 8.13
N ALA A 55 -4.18 -4.20 7.09
CA ALA A 55 -4.87 -5.48 7.18
C ALA A 55 -4.17 -6.42 8.17
N LEU A 56 -2.86 -6.64 8.02
CA LEU A 56 -2.09 -7.49 8.93
C LEU A 56 -2.18 -7.04 10.40
N ARG A 57 -2.17 -5.73 10.66
CA ARG A 57 -2.32 -5.21 12.04
C ARG A 57 -3.70 -5.48 12.62
N THR A 58 -4.72 -5.51 11.77
CA THR A 58 -6.10 -5.81 12.17
C THR A 58 -6.22 -7.30 12.50
N ASP A 59 -5.78 -8.16 11.58
CA ASP A 59 -5.78 -9.61 11.76
C ASP A 59 -5.02 -10.01 13.04
N MET A 60 -3.82 -9.48 13.24
CA MET A 60 -3.04 -9.73 14.46
C MET A 60 -3.77 -9.29 15.73
N ARG A 61 -4.53 -8.19 15.69
CA ARG A 61 -5.30 -7.72 16.85
C ARG A 61 -6.48 -8.64 17.14
N GLU A 62 -7.14 -9.13 16.10
CA GLU A 62 -8.24 -10.09 16.21
C GLU A 62 -7.75 -11.41 16.79
N ASP A 63 -6.66 -11.97 16.26
CA ASP A 63 -6.03 -13.20 16.76
C ASP A 63 -5.61 -13.06 18.23
N ILE A 64 -4.96 -11.95 18.62
CA ILE A 64 -4.61 -11.69 20.02
C ILE A 64 -5.86 -11.63 20.91
N SER A 65 -6.95 -11.07 20.40
CA SER A 65 -8.20 -10.96 21.16
C SER A 65 -8.87 -12.32 21.33
N ALA A 66 -8.86 -13.15 20.29
CA ALA A 66 -9.36 -14.53 20.34
C ALA A 66 -8.55 -15.37 21.35
N VAL A 67 -7.22 -15.36 21.26
CA VAL A 67 -6.35 -16.09 22.20
C VAL A 67 -6.57 -15.64 23.66
N LYS A 68 -6.78 -14.34 23.89
CA LYS A 68 -7.11 -13.83 25.24
C LYS A 68 -8.47 -14.32 25.74
N ALA A 69 -9.45 -14.48 24.85
CA ALA A 69 -10.75 -15.03 25.22
C ALA A 69 -10.64 -16.51 25.59
N ASP A 70 -9.96 -17.30 24.76
CA ASP A 70 -9.73 -18.73 24.99
C ASP A 70 -8.96 -18.99 26.30
N LEU A 71 -7.99 -18.13 26.61
CA LEU A 71 -7.24 -18.21 27.85
C LEU A 71 -8.16 -17.99 29.06
N ARG A 72 -9.00 -16.94 29.04
CA ARG A 72 -9.95 -16.65 30.12
C ARG A 72 -10.97 -17.76 30.31
N GLU A 73 -11.46 -18.35 29.21
CA GLU A 73 -12.37 -19.50 29.28
C GLU A 73 -11.67 -20.71 29.91
N THR A 74 -10.42 -20.96 29.53
CA THR A 74 -9.61 -22.04 30.10
C THR A 74 -9.35 -21.83 31.59
N GLU A 75 -9.01 -20.61 32.00
CA GLU A 75 -8.84 -20.22 33.41
C GLU A 75 -10.13 -20.45 34.20
N ALA A 76 -11.27 -19.96 33.72
CA ALA A 76 -12.57 -20.14 34.37
C ALA A 76 -12.96 -21.63 34.53
N ARG A 77 -12.67 -22.45 33.51
CA ARG A 77 -12.91 -23.89 33.55
C ARG A 77 -12.01 -24.59 34.58
N LEU A 78 -10.75 -24.17 34.70
CA LEU A 78 -9.83 -24.71 35.69
C LEU A 78 -10.26 -24.33 37.11
N ASP A 79 -10.65 -23.08 37.34
CA ASP A 79 -11.16 -22.62 38.64
C ASP A 79 -12.39 -23.40 39.07
N ALA A 80 -13.35 -23.60 38.15
CA ALA A 80 -14.54 -24.41 38.41
C ALA A 80 -14.18 -25.86 38.78
N LYS A 81 -13.20 -26.45 38.10
CA LYS A 81 -12.73 -27.82 38.38
C LYS A 81 -12.06 -27.90 39.75
N ILE A 82 -11.23 -26.93 40.11
CA ILE A 82 -10.56 -26.87 41.43
C ILE A 82 -11.59 -26.72 42.55
N ALA A 83 -12.58 -25.84 42.39
CA ALA A 83 -13.67 -25.67 43.34
C ALA A 83 -14.47 -26.97 43.52
N GLY A 84 -14.78 -27.67 42.42
CA GLY A 84 -15.48 -28.96 42.47
C GLY A 84 -14.70 -30.11 43.13
N LEU A 85 -13.36 -30.05 43.14
CA LEU A 85 -12.51 -31.03 43.85
C LEU A 85 -12.33 -30.72 45.34
N SER A 86 -12.71 -29.51 45.78
CA SER A 86 -12.57 -29.06 47.17
C SER A 86 -13.82 -29.36 48.03
N HIS A 87 -14.86 -29.96 47.43
CA HIS A 87 -16.09 -30.43 48.07
C HIS A 87 -16.12 -31.95 48.11
#